data_AF-A0A4Y7IEF8-F1
#
_entry.id   AF-A0A4Y7IEF8-F1
#
_cell.length_a   1.000
_cell.length_b   1.000
_cell.length_c   1.000
_cell.angle_alpha   90.00
_cell.angle_beta   90.00
_cell.angle_gamma   90.00
#
_symmetry.space_group_name_H-M   'P 1'
#
loop_
_entity.id
_entity.type
_entity.pdbx_description
1 polymer ?
#
loop_
_entity_poly.entity_id
_entity_poly.type
_entity_poly.pdbx_seq_one_letter_code
_entity_poly.pdbx_strand_id
1 'polypeptide(L)'
;MAASSSRQIFRSIPHSSPSHCLKTFLRFETTSSSSSPSLVTTKPSSSSHHKHEQEYSEPCNFLGSWKAPKDPKEAQAKLGLLRRDYAKQVRELRKDYFNEMELQRQEKQLKDEAKKEAIRIAKQERKAAKAAMSKARAAERQVFEEEFRQTLMKERAQNLDSWRLKERAREEKKLEKVKELRKQSSVWIEEADMEKKILEAIVDSNTL
;
A
#
# COMPACT_ATOMS: atom_id res chain seq x y z
N MET A 1 -42.05 -9.48 46.60
CA MET A 1 -43.13 -9.32 45.59
C MET A 1 -43.24 -7.82 45.30
N ALA A 2 -42.61 -7.36 44.21
CA ALA A 2 -43.25 -7.06 42.91
C ALA A 2 -44.17 -5.82 42.98
N ALA A 3 -44.10 -4.79 42.14
CA ALA A 3 -43.21 -4.43 41.04
C ALA A 3 -43.34 -2.91 40.83
N SER A 4 -42.21 -2.21 40.61
CA SER A 4 -42.19 -0.82 40.13
C SER A 4 -42.59 -0.78 38.66
N SER A 5 -43.67 -0.07 38.34
CA SER A 5 -44.10 0.21 36.98
C SER A 5 -43.97 1.71 36.71
N SER A 6 -42.85 2.14 36.12
CA SER A 6 -42.72 3.48 35.56
C SER A 6 -42.28 3.40 34.10
N ARG A 7 -43.08 4.04 33.25
CA ARG A 7 -43.15 3.84 31.80
C ARG A 7 -42.00 4.53 31.08
N GLN A 8 -41.52 3.85 30.05
CA GLN A 8 -40.62 4.33 29.03
C GLN A 8 -41.24 5.49 28.23
N ILE A 9 -40.48 6.56 28.02
CA ILE A 9 -40.62 7.43 26.84
C ILE A 9 -39.21 7.70 26.32
N PHE A 10 -38.76 6.88 25.38
CA PHE A 10 -37.60 7.20 24.54
C PHE A 10 -38.03 8.27 23.54
N ARG A 11 -37.55 9.51 23.72
CA ARG A 11 -37.64 10.53 22.68
C ARG A 11 -36.46 10.34 21.73
N SER A 12 -36.79 10.00 20.49
CA SER A 12 -35.88 9.89 19.36
C SER A 12 -35.28 11.25 18.99
N ILE A 13 -33.99 11.22 18.69
CA ILE A 13 -33.18 12.34 18.21
C ILE A 13 -33.41 12.48 16.70
N PRO A 14 -33.82 13.65 16.16
CA PRO A 14 -33.73 13.91 14.74
C PRO A 14 -32.33 14.40 14.38
N HIS A 15 -31.58 13.58 13.65
CA HIS A 15 -30.33 13.98 13.00
C HIS A 15 -30.66 14.87 11.79
N SER A 16 -30.54 16.18 11.99
CA SER A 16 -30.61 17.20 10.94
C SER A 16 -29.28 17.26 10.18
N SER A 17 -29.38 17.27 8.85
CA SER A 17 -28.33 17.29 7.83
C SER A 17 -27.18 18.28 8.11
N PRO A 18 -25.91 17.87 7.94
CA PRO A 18 -24.78 18.79 7.85
C PRO A 18 -24.55 19.24 6.40
N SER A 19 -24.80 20.55 6.19
CA SER A 19 -24.12 21.46 5.27
C SER A 19 -23.08 20.89 4.30
N HIS A 20 -23.37 21.00 2.99
CA HIS A 20 -22.35 20.92 1.94
C HIS A 20 -21.40 22.12 2.04
N CYS A 21 -20.27 21.90 2.71
CA CYS A 21 -19.15 22.83 2.76
C CYS A 21 -18.35 22.64 1.46
N LEU A 22 -18.36 23.63 0.58
CA LEU A 22 -17.50 23.67 -0.61
C LEU A 22 -16.04 23.67 -0.15
N LYS A 23 -15.31 22.58 -0.40
CA LYS A 23 -13.86 22.54 -0.21
C LYS A 23 -13.20 23.10 -1.45
N THR A 24 -12.79 24.36 -1.36
CA THR A 24 -11.86 25.01 -2.28
C THR A 24 -10.53 24.27 -2.21
N PHE A 25 -10.15 23.57 -3.27
CA PHE A 25 -8.78 23.08 -3.43
C PHE A 25 -7.91 24.24 -3.92
N LEU A 26 -7.23 24.90 -2.99
CA LEU A 26 -6.05 25.71 -3.31
C LEU A 26 -4.93 24.75 -3.71
N ARG A 27 -4.66 24.64 -5.01
CA ARG A 27 -3.47 23.95 -5.52
C ARG A 27 -2.37 24.99 -5.69
N PHE A 28 -1.34 24.86 -4.86
CA PHE A 28 -0.07 25.55 -5.00
C PHE A 28 0.62 25.06 -6.28
N GLU A 29 0.87 25.94 -7.25
CA GLU A 29 1.70 25.63 -8.42
C GLU A 29 3.13 26.09 -8.14
N THR A 30 4.03 25.13 -7.97
CA THR A 30 5.48 25.35 -8.11
C THR A 30 5.93 24.77 -9.43
N THR A 31 6.54 25.64 -10.22
CA THR A 31 7.20 25.45 -11.51
C THR A 31 8.18 24.27 -11.54
N SER A 32 8.11 23.43 -12.57
CA SER A 32 9.26 23.13 -13.45
C SER A 32 8.89 22.13 -14.56
N SER A 33 9.45 22.42 -15.72
CA SER A 33 9.47 21.71 -16.99
C SER A 33 9.64 20.18 -16.92
N SER A 34 8.86 19.45 -17.72
CA SER A 34 9.37 18.61 -18.84
C SER A 34 8.26 17.76 -19.47
N SER A 35 8.30 17.76 -20.81
CA SER A 35 7.77 16.81 -21.80
C SER A 35 6.94 15.60 -21.36
N SER A 36 5.68 15.56 -21.80
CA SER A 36 5.09 14.52 -22.69
C SER A 36 3.56 14.65 -22.73
N PRO A 37 2.90 14.66 -23.91
CA PRO A 37 1.45 14.60 -23.98
C PRO A 37 1.01 13.15 -23.69
N SER A 38 0.61 12.88 -22.45
CA SER A 38 -0.02 11.61 -22.09
C SER A 38 -1.40 11.56 -22.72
N LEU A 39 -1.57 10.68 -23.71
CA LEU A 39 -2.87 10.29 -24.24
C LEU A 39 -3.81 9.96 -23.08
N VAL A 40 -4.84 10.77 -22.92
CA VAL A 40 -5.99 10.47 -22.07
C VAL A 40 -6.67 9.25 -22.70
N THR A 41 -6.30 8.05 -22.26
CA THR A 41 -7.11 6.85 -22.46
C THR A 41 -8.36 7.07 -21.59
N THR A 42 -9.36 7.69 -22.22
CA THR A 42 -10.74 7.60 -21.75
C THR A 42 -11.09 6.12 -21.78
N LYS A 43 -11.22 5.51 -20.59
CA LYS A 43 -11.81 4.19 -20.45
C LYS A 43 -13.10 4.19 -21.29
N PRO A 44 -13.27 3.25 -22.25
CA PRO A 44 -14.55 3.16 -22.92
C PRO A 44 -15.58 2.90 -21.83
N SER A 45 -16.53 3.82 -21.69
CA SER A 45 -17.76 3.54 -20.95
C SER A 45 -18.24 2.19 -21.45
N SER A 46 -18.59 1.28 -20.55
CA SER A 46 -19.28 0.04 -20.91
C SER A 46 -20.61 0.45 -21.53
N SER A 47 -20.55 0.76 -22.83
CA SER A 47 -21.66 1.15 -23.67
C SER A 47 -22.47 -0.11 -23.83
N SER A 48 -23.38 -0.29 -22.88
CA SER A 48 -24.66 -0.96 -23.04
C SER A 48 -24.81 -1.65 -24.39
N HIS A 49 -24.47 -2.94 -24.45
CA HIS A 49 -24.85 -3.85 -25.53
C HIS A 49 -26.37 -4.05 -25.53
N HIS A 50 -27.12 -2.96 -25.75
CA HIS A 50 -28.52 -2.99 -26.14
C HIS A 50 -28.66 -2.62 -27.62
N LYS A 51 -27.64 -2.94 -28.43
CA LYS A 51 -27.85 -3.24 -29.84
C LYS A 51 -28.34 -4.70 -29.94
N HIS A 52 -29.45 -5.01 -29.29
CA HIS A 52 -30.24 -6.12 -29.79
C HIS A 52 -30.81 -5.57 -31.08
N GLU A 53 -30.39 -6.14 -32.21
CA GLU A 53 -31.12 -5.96 -33.46
C GLU A 53 -32.57 -6.26 -33.12
N GLN A 54 -33.41 -5.22 -33.10
CA GLN A 54 -34.84 -5.43 -32.96
C GLN A 54 -35.27 -6.03 -34.28
N GLU A 55 -35.26 -7.36 -34.35
CA GLU A 55 -35.96 -8.08 -35.40
C GLU A 55 -37.43 -7.70 -35.27
N TYR A 56 -37.87 -6.80 -36.15
CA TYR A 56 -39.27 -6.45 -36.26
C TYR A 56 -40.02 -7.73 -36.66
N SER A 57 -40.95 -8.15 -35.80
CA SER A 57 -41.80 -9.29 -36.10
C SER A 57 -42.53 -9.07 -37.43
N GLU A 58 -42.65 -10.11 -38.23
CA GLU A 58 -43.40 -10.05 -39.48
C GLU A 58 -44.82 -9.52 -39.28
N PRO A 59 -45.39 -8.80 -40.26
CA PRO A 59 -46.77 -8.33 -40.21
C PRO A 59 -47.74 -9.45 -39.87
N CYS A 60 -48.61 -9.21 -38.87
CA CYS A 60 -49.56 -10.22 -38.42
C CYS A 60 -50.67 -10.44 -39.45
N ASN A 61 -50.60 -11.55 -40.20
CA ASN A 61 -51.59 -11.94 -41.22
C ASN A 61 -52.99 -12.26 -40.65
N PHE A 62 -53.13 -12.34 -39.32
CA PHE A 62 -54.38 -12.73 -38.67
C PHE A 62 -55.46 -11.64 -38.76
N LEU A 63 -55.09 -10.36 -38.73
CA LEU A 63 -55.99 -9.21 -38.56
C LEU A 63 -57.02 -8.99 -39.70
N GLY A 64 -56.93 -9.70 -40.82
CA GLY A 64 -57.87 -9.62 -41.94
C GLY A 64 -58.54 -10.94 -42.34
N SER A 65 -58.25 -12.04 -41.64
CA SER A 65 -58.67 -13.40 -42.04
C SER A 65 -60.04 -13.82 -41.49
N TRP A 66 -60.66 -12.99 -40.64
CA TRP A 66 -61.91 -13.34 -39.96
C TRP A 66 -63.12 -13.25 -40.89
N LYS A 67 -63.80 -14.39 -41.11
CA LYS A 67 -65.08 -14.46 -41.82
C LYS A 67 -66.21 -14.68 -40.81
N ALA A 68 -67.21 -13.80 -40.83
CA ALA A 68 -68.38 -13.91 -39.96
C ALA A 68 -69.15 -15.21 -40.26
N PRO A 69 -69.34 -16.12 -39.28
CA PRO A 69 -70.17 -17.31 -39.46
C PRO A 69 -71.65 -16.93 -39.66
N LYS A 70 -72.37 -17.65 -40.55
CA LYS A 70 -73.78 -17.38 -40.87
C LYS A 70 -74.74 -17.85 -39.76
N ASP A 71 -74.41 -18.93 -39.07
CA ASP A 71 -75.26 -19.52 -38.03
C ASP A 71 -74.81 -19.16 -36.61
N PRO A 72 -75.73 -18.75 -35.72
CA PRO A 72 -75.39 -18.24 -34.38
C PRO A 72 -74.80 -19.32 -33.46
N LYS A 73 -75.26 -20.58 -33.58
CA LYS A 73 -74.74 -21.71 -32.79
C LYS A 73 -73.29 -22.05 -33.16
N GLU A 74 -72.95 -22.00 -34.44
CA GLU A 74 -71.59 -22.24 -34.91
C GLU A 74 -70.62 -21.12 -34.49
N ALA A 75 -71.08 -19.87 -34.54
CA ALA A 75 -70.30 -18.72 -34.07
C ALA A 75 -69.93 -18.87 -32.59
N GLN A 76 -70.88 -19.30 -31.76
CA GLN A 76 -70.65 -19.53 -30.34
C GLN A 76 -69.63 -20.67 -30.09
N ALA A 77 -69.74 -21.77 -30.84
CA ALA A 77 -68.79 -22.89 -30.73
C ALA A 77 -67.36 -22.48 -31.14
N LYS A 78 -67.22 -21.78 -32.28
CA LYS A 78 -65.92 -21.25 -32.76
C LYS A 78 -65.30 -20.27 -31.78
N LEU A 79 -66.10 -19.35 -31.21
CA LEU A 79 -65.64 -18.42 -30.18
C LEU A 79 -65.22 -19.13 -28.89
N GLY A 80 -65.97 -20.16 -28.48
CA GLY A 80 -65.65 -20.98 -27.31
C GLY A 80 -64.34 -21.75 -27.47
N LEU A 81 -64.06 -22.30 -28.65
CA LEU A 81 -62.77 -22.93 -28.98
C LEU A 81 -61.64 -21.91 -28.95
N LEU A 82 -61.80 -20.78 -29.66
CA LEU A 82 -60.79 -19.72 -29.71
C LEU A 82 -60.39 -19.22 -28.32
N ARG A 83 -61.38 -18.99 -27.45
CA ARG A 83 -61.12 -18.57 -26.06
C ARG A 83 -60.32 -19.60 -25.27
N ARG A 84 -60.61 -20.90 -25.45
CA ARG A 84 -59.88 -21.98 -24.78
C ARG A 84 -58.45 -22.11 -25.30
N ASP A 85 -58.28 -22.07 -26.61
CA ASP A 85 -56.96 -22.23 -27.25
C ASP A 85 -56.06 -21.04 -26.93
N TYR A 86 -56.59 -19.81 -27.00
CA TYR A 86 -55.86 -18.62 -26.56
C TYR A 86 -55.48 -18.70 -25.07
N ALA A 87 -56.40 -19.14 -24.21
CA ALA A 87 -56.10 -19.30 -22.78
C ALA A 87 -55.03 -20.37 -22.51
N LYS A 88 -54.95 -21.42 -23.33
CA LYS A 88 -53.88 -22.42 -23.25
C LYS A 88 -52.54 -21.83 -23.73
N GLN A 89 -52.51 -21.21 -24.90
CA GLN A 89 -51.30 -20.57 -25.46
C GLN A 89 -50.71 -19.54 -24.49
N VAL A 90 -51.54 -18.63 -23.96
CA VAL A 90 -51.07 -17.63 -22.99
C VAL A 90 -50.60 -18.27 -21.68
N ARG A 91 -51.20 -19.40 -21.27
CA ARG A 91 -50.73 -20.13 -20.08
C ARG A 91 -49.37 -20.77 -20.31
N GLU A 92 -49.13 -21.34 -21.49
CA GLU A 92 -47.83 -21.90 -21.88
C GLU A 92 -46.77 -20.79 -21.94
N LEU A 93 -47.05 -19.68 -22.63
CA LEU A 93 -46.15 -18.52 -22.68
C LEU A 93 -45.77 -17.99 -21.29
N ARG A 94 -46.70 -17.95 -20.34
CA ARG A 94 -46.39 -17.53 -18.96
C ARG A 94 -45.47 -18.50 -18.24
N LYS A 95 -45.59 -19.81 -18.51
CA LYS A 95 -44.70 -20.82 -17.92
C LYS A 95 -43.30 -20.70 -18.51
N ASP A 96 -43.21 -20.55 -19.83
CA ASP A 96 -41.93 -20.40 -20.52
C ASP A 96 -41.20 -19.15 -20.04
N TYR A 97 -41.91 -18.01 -19.99
CA TYR A 97 -41.36 -16.77 -19.44
C TYR A 97 -40.89 -16.92 -17.98
N PHE A 98 -41.67 -17.60 -17.13
CA PHE A 98 -41.27 -17.85 -15.75
C PHE A 98 -39.97 -18.66 -15.68
N ASN A 99 -39.85 -19.70 -16.51
CA ASN A 99 -38.65 -20.54 -16.57
C ASN A 99 -37.44 -19.76 -17.08
N GLU A 100 -37.60 -18.95 -18.13
CA GLU A 100 -36.54 -18.08 -18.67
C GLU A 100 -36.04 -17.09 -17.61
N MET A 101 -36.95 -16.44 -16.90
CA MET A 101 -36.60 -15.51 -15.84
C MET A 101 -35.87 -16.19 -14.68
N GLU A 102 -36.26 -17.41 -14.32
CA GLU A 102 -35.57 -18.17 -13.27
C GLU A 102 -34.19 -18.65 -13.73
N LEU A 103 -34.04 -19.06 -14.99
CA LEU A 103 -32.73 -19.41 -15.57
C LEU A 103 -31.78 -18.20 -15.55
N GLN A 104 -32.26 -17.03 -15.97
CA GLN A 104 -31.47 -15.78 -15.92
C GLN A 104 -31.07 -15.42 -14.48
N ARG A 105 -31.96 -15.66 -13.51
CA ARG A 105 -31.67 -15.44 -12.10
C ARG A 105 -30.55 -16.35 -11.60
N GLN A 106 -30.62 -17.65 -11.93
CA GLN A 106 -29.60 -18.64 -11.56
C GLN A 106 -28.25 -18.32 -12.20
N GLU A 107 -28.22 -17.99 -13.49
CA GLU A 107 -26.98 -17.56 -14.16
C GLU A 107 -26.34 -16.35 -13.47
N LYS A 108 -27.15 -15.38 -13.07
CA LYS A 108 -26.67 -14.20 -12.34
C LYS A 108 -26.06 -14.60 -11.00
N GLN A 109 -26.71 -15.50 -10.26
CA GLN A 109 -26.19 -16.02 -9.00
C GLN A 109 -24.84 -16.70 -9.18
N LEU A 110 -24.71 -17.62 -10.14
CA LEU A 110 -23.46 -18.31 -10.44
C LEU A 110 -22.33 -17.33 -10.81
N LYS A 111 -22.64 -16.32 -11.64
CA LYS A 111 -21.69 -15.26 -12.02
C LYS A 111 -21.26 -14.43 -10.81
N ASP A 112 -22.18 -14.11 -9.91
CA ASP A 112 -21.88 -13.34 -8.70
C ASP A 112 -21.08 -14.15 -7.68
N GLU A 113 -21.35 -15.44 -7.54
CA GLU A 113 -20.58 -16.38 -6.71
C GLU A 113 -19.15 -16.53 -7.22
N ALA A 114 -18.97 -16.80 -8.51
CA ALA A 114 -17.65 -16.88 -9.14
C ALA A 114 -16.84 -15.59 -8.93
N LYS A 115 -17.47 -14.42 -9.08
CA LYS A 115 -16.82 -13.12 -8.80
C LYS A 115 -16.42 -12.97 -7.33
N LYS A 116 -17.30 -13.35 -6.39
CA LYS A 116 -17.01 -13.28 -4.95
C LYS A 116 -15.83 -14.18 -4.58
N GLU A 117 -15.77 -15.38 -5.15
CA GLU A 117 -14.67 -16.32 -4.93
C GLU A 117 -13.36 -15.81 -5.52
N ALA A 118 -13.37 -15.32 -6.76
CA ALA A 118 -12.20 -14.71 -7.37
C ALA A 118 -11.66 -13.53 -6.55
N ILE A 119 -12.53 -12.66 -6.03
CA ILE A 119 -12.15 -11.56 -5.14
C ILE A 119 -11.55 -12.08 -3.83
N ARG A 120 -12.12 -13.16 -3.27
CA ARG A 120 -11.62 -13.77 -2.03
C ARG A 120 -10.21 -14.32 -2.22
N ILE A 121 -9.97 -15.06 -3.30
CA ILE A 121 -8.66 -15.64 -3.64
C ILE A 121 -7.63 -14.52 -3.84
N ALA A 122 -7.94 -13.53 -4.70
CA ALA A 122 -7.03 -12.40 -4.93
C ALA A 122 -6.70 -11.62 -3.64
N LYS A 123 -7.67 -11.50 -2.72
CA LYS A 123 -7.44 -10.87 -1.40
C LYS A 123 -6.51 -11.73 -0.52
N GLN A 124 -6.65 -13.05 -0.55
CA GLN A 124 -5.77 -13.95 0.19
C GLN A 124 -4.34 -13.90 -0.37
N GLU A 125 -4.19 -13.93 -1.69
CA GLU A 125 -2.88 -13.80 -2.35
C GLU A 125 -2.19 -12.49 -2.02
N ARG A 126 -2.91 -11.35 -2.10
CA ARG A 126 -2.36 -10.04 -1.70
C ARG A 126 -1.92 -10.02 -0.24
N LYS A 127 -2.69 -10.64 0.66
CA LYS A 127 -2.31 -10.76 2.08
C LYS A 127 -1.08 -11.64 2.27
N ALA A 128 -1.01 -12.77 1.58
CA ALA A 128 0.14 -13.67 1.62
C ALA A 128 1.41 -13.00 1.09
N ALA A 129 1.33 -12.31 -0.06
CA ALA A 129 2.44 -11.55 -0.63
C ALA A 129 2.90 -10.42 0.31
N LYS A 130 1.96 -9.68 0.91
CA LYS A 130 2.29 -8.63 1.89
C LYS A 130 2.95 -9.21 3.15
N ALA A 131 2.50 -10.36 3.63
CA ALA A 131 3.10 -11.04 4.77
C ALA A 131 4.51 -11.54 4.44
N ALA A 132 4.72 -12.11 3.25
CA ALA A 132 6.04 -12.54 2.78
C ALA A 132 7.02 -11.36 2.68
N MET A 133 6.59 -10.25 2.06
CA MET A 133 7.39 -9.03 1.97
C MET A 133 7.71 -8.45 3.37
N SER A 134 6.75 -8.47 4.30
CA SER A 134 6.98 -8.02 5.67
C SER A 134 7.98 -8.90 6.42
N LYS A 135 7.95 -10.21 6.19
CA LYS A 135 8.92 -11.16 6.77
C LYS A 135 10.32 -10.94 6.20
N ALA A 136 10.46 -10.76 4.89
CA ALA A 136 11.73 -10.43 4.26
C ALA A 136 12.33 -9.13 4.83
N ARG A 137 11.53 -8.07 4.91
CA ARG A 137 11.96 -6.80 5.52
C ARG A 137 12.33 -6.94 7.00
N ALA A 138 11.66 -7.82 7.74
CA ALA A 138 12.01 -8.08 9.14
C ALA A 138 13.37 -8.79 9.25
N ALA A 139 13.64 -9.76 8.37
CA ALA A 139 14.94 -10.43 8.31
C ALA A 139 16.06 -9.45 7.91
N GLU A 140 15.83 -8.57 6.92
CA GLU A 140 16.78 -7.52 6.54
C GLU A 140 17.14 -6.60 7.72
N ARG A 141 16.16 -6.24 8.55
CA ARG A 141 16.40 -5.43 9.75
C ARG A 141 17.25 -6.16 10.78
N GLN A 142 17.02 -7.46 10.97
CA GLN A 142 17.84 -8.27 11.88
C GLN A 142 19.29 -8.34 11.41
N VAL A 143 19.51 -8.59 10.11
CA VAL A 143 20.86 -8.58 9.52
C VAL A 143 21.52 -7.21 9.70
N PHE A 144 20.79 -6.13 9.43
CA PHE A 144 21.30 -4.76 9.63
C PHE A 144 21.70 -4.49 11.09
N GLU A 145 20.90 -4.95 12.06
CA GLU A 145 21.23 -4.80 13.48
C GLU A 145 22.48 -5.58 13.88
N GLU A 146 22.67 -6.78 13.32
CA GLU A 146 23.88 -7.59 13.53
C GLU A 146 25.11 -6.91 12.94
N GLU A 147 25.02 -6.43 11.70
CA GLU A 147 26.08 -5.66 11.04
C GLU A 147 26.44 -4.41 11.86
N PHE A 148 25.44 -3.69 12.36
CA PHE A 148 25.64 -2.53 13.22
C PHE A 148 26.35 -2.87 14.54
N ARG A 149 26.04 -4.03 15.15
CA ARG A 149 26.78 -4.49 16.34
C ARG A 149 28.23 -4.83 16.01
N GLN A 150 28.47 -5.47 14.87
CA GLN A 150 29.82 -5.81 14.44
C GLN A 150 30.67 -4.56 14.17
N THR A 151 30.11 -3.53 13.51
CA THR A 151 30.83 -2.27 13.28
C THR A 151 31.17 -1.57 14.59
N LEU A 152 30.24 -1.53 15.56
CA LEU A 152 30.52 -0.99 16.89
C LEU A 152 31.67 -1.70 17.61
N MET A 153 31.75 -3.03 17.52
CA MET A 153 32.84 -3.78 18.13
C MET A 153 34.18 -3.50 17.43
N LYS A 154 34.18 -3.36 16.10
CA LYS A 154 35.38 -2.99 15.33
C LYS A 154 35.87 -1.59 15.72
N GLU A 155 34.98 -0.61 15.82
CA GLU A 155 35.38 0.75 16.23
C GLU A 155 35.94 0.78 17.64
N ARG A 156 35.33 0.06 18.59
CA ARG A 156 35.86 -0.06 19.96
C ARG A 156 37.27 -0.66 19.97
N ALA A 157 37.52 -1.71 19.19
CA ALA A 157 38.84 -2.32 19.07
C ALA A 157 39.87 -1.34 18.47
N GLN A 158 39.52 -0.66 17.37
CA GLN A 158 40.39 0.34 16.75
C GLN A 158 40.74 1.49 17.72
N ASN A 159 39.76 1.94 18.50
CA ASN A 159 39.99 2.97 19.51
C ASN A 159 40.94 2.50 20.61
N LEU A 160 40.77 1.26 21.11
CA LEU A 160 41.68 0.68 22.11
C LEU A 160 43.10 0.54 21.56
N ASP A 161 43.27 0.12 20.31
CA ASP A 161 44.59 -0.01 19.69
C ASP A 161 45.25 1.35 19.46
N SER A 162 44.47 2.37 19.07
CA SER A 162 44.93 3.76 19.00
C SER A 162 45.41 4.26 20.36
N TRP A 163 44.69 3.95 21.44
CA TRP A 163 45.09 4.31 22.81
C TRP A 163 46.40 3.64 23.22
N ARG A 164 46.55 2.32 22.97
CA ARG A 164 47.79 1.58 23.22
C ARG A 164 48.97 2.15 22.45
N LEU A 165 48.77 2.53 21.18
CA LEU A 165 49.82 3.13 20.36
C LEU A 165 50.24 4.50 20.92
N LYS A 166 49.28 5.33 21.33
CA LYS A 166 49.54 6.63 21.97
C LYS A 166 50.23 6.49 23.31
N GLU A 167 49.93 5.45 24.08
CA GLU A 167 50.59 5.16 25.35
C GLU A 167 52.06 4.78 25.13
N ARG A 168 52.34 3.82 24.24
CA ARG A 168 53.72 3.47 23.86
C ARG A 168 54.51 4.68 23.36
N ALA A 169 53.93 5.49 22.48
CA ALA A 169 54.58 6.71 21.98
C ALA A 169 54.86 7.73 23.11
N ARG A 170 54.03 7.80 24.16
CA ARG A 170 54.29 8.66 25.32
C ARG A 170 55.43 8.11 26.16
N GLU A 171 55.50 6.79 26.37
CA GLU A 171 56.58 6.14 27.11
C GLU A 171 57.92 6.28 26.39
N GLU A 172 57.96 6.04 25.08
CA GLU A 172 59.15 6.24 24.25
C GLU A 172 59.66 7.68 24.35
N LYS A 173 58.78 8.68 24.22
CA LYS A 173 59.14 10.09 24.40
C LYS A 173 59.67 10.41 25.80
N LYS A 174 59.14 9.77 26.86
CA LYS A 174 59.68 9.93 28.22
C LYS A 174 61.08 9.34 28.32
N LEU A 175 61.30 8.15 27.76
CA LEU A 175 62.60 7.48 27.76
C LEU A 175 63.64 8.27 26.95
N GLU A 176 63.26 8.80 25.78
CA GLU A 176 64.11 9.68 24.96
C GLU A 176 64.54 10.91 25.75
N LYS A 177 63.60 11.62 26.39
CA LYS A 177 63.92 12.77 27.25
C LYS A 177 64.86 12.41 28.39
N VAL A 178 64.64 11.29 29.08
CA VAL A 178 65.53 10.83 30.16
C VAL A 178 66.92 10.50 29.62
N LYS A 179 67.02 9.86 28.45
CA LYS A 179 68.31 9.56 27.79
C LYS A 179 69.02 10.86 27.38
N GLU A 180 68.31 11.82 26.81
CA GLU A 180 68.85 13.14 26.46
C GLU A 180 69.35 13.88 27.70
N LEU A 181 68.53 13.96 28.76
CA LEU A 181 68.93 14.56 30.04
C LEU A 181 70.19 13.90 30.60
N ARG A 182 70.30 12.57 30.54
CA ARG A 182 71.49 11.84 31.02
C ARG A 182 72.75 12.13 30.21
N LYS A 183 72.62 12.35 28.89
CA LYS A 183 73.73 12.78 28.02
C LYS A 183 74.12 14.23 28.27
N GLN A 184 73.15 15.11 28.53
CA GLN A 184 73.41 16.51 28.85
C GLN A 184 74.02 16.66 30.25
N SER A 185 73.52 15.90 31.23
CA SER A 185 73.96 15.97 32.61
C SER A 185 75.40 15.50 32.80
N SER A 186 75.94 14.64 31.92
CA SER A 186 77.38 14.31 31.97
C SER A 186 78.30 15.48 31.61
N VAL A 187 77.77 16.55 31.02
CA VAL A 187 78.51 17.79 30.73
C VAL A 187 78.30 18.85 31.83
N TRP A 188 77.33 18.62 32.73
CA TRP A 188 77.05 19.56 33.82
C TRP A 188 78.26 19.71 34.73
N ILE A 189 78.49 20.95 35.12
CA ILE A 189 79.67 21.38 35.86
C ILE A 189 79.22 21.52 37.31
N GLU A 190 79.89 20.85 38.24
CA GLU A 190 79.64 21.06 39.66
C GLU A 190 80.09 22.47 40.06
N GLU A 191 79.41 23.08 41.03
CA GLU A 191 79.62 24.48 41.42
C GLU A 191 81.08 24.76 41.81
N ALA A 192 81.74 23.80 42.46
CA ALA A 192 83.15 23.89 42.83
C ALA A 192 84.12 23.90 41.63
N ASP A 193 83.70 23.41 40.46
CA ASP A 193 84.53 23.32 39.26
C ASP A 193 84.13 24.33 38.16
N MET A 194 83.11 25.18 38.43
CA MET A 194 82.64 26.23 37.51
C MET A 194 83.73 27.24 37.17
N GLU A 195 84.47 27.75 38.16
CA GLU A 195 85.52 28.76 37.94
C GLU A 195 86.65 28.22 37.05
N LYS A 196 87.05 26.95 37.26
CA LYS A 196 88.09 26.30 36.46
C LYS A 196 87.66 26.16 35.00
N LYS A 197 86.42 25.76 34.77
CA LYS A 197 85.88 25.52 33.42
C LYS A 197 85.58 26.83 32.67
N ILE A 198 85.25 27.91 33.39
CA ILE A 198 85.16 29.28 32.83
C ILE A 198 86.54 29.74 32.33
N LEU A 199 87.60 29.54 33.12
CA LEU A 199 88.96 29.88 32.71
C LEU A 199 89.42 29.07 31.49
N GLU A 200 89.14 27.77 31.45
CA GLU A 200 89.46 26.89 30.31
C GLU A 200 88.76 27.36 29.02
N ALA A 201 87.46 27.66 29.09
CA ALA A 201 86.71 28.16 27.92
C ALA A 201 87.21 29.52 27.41
N ILE A 202 87.63 30.42 28.30
CA ILE A 202 88.22 31.72 27.92
C ILE A 202 89.54 31.49 27.17
N VAL A 203 90.38 30.57 27.65
CA VAL A 203 91.66 30.24 27.00
C VAL A 203 91.43 29.57 25.64
N ASP A 204 90.51 28.60 25.55
CA ASP A 204 90.19 27.91 24.29
C ASP A 204 89.62 28.88 23.24
N SER A 205 88.78 29.84 23.65
CA SER A 205 88.21 30.87 22.75
C SER A 205 89.25 31.84 22.18
N ASN A 206 90.42 31.94 22.81
CA ASN A 206 91.54 32.77 22.36
C ASN A 206 92.51 32.01 21.42
N THR A 207 92.24 30.73 21.11
CA THR A 207 93.10 29.87 20.27
C THR A 207 92.52 29.59 18.86
N LEU A 208 91.69 30.50 18.35
CA LEU A 208 91.38 30.60 16.91
C LEU A 208 92.35 31.51 16.19
#